data_AF-A0AA89AMF2-F1
#
_entry.id   AF-A0AA89AMF2-F1
#
_cell.length_a   1.000
_cell.length_b   1.000
_cell.length_c   1.000
_cell.angle_alpha   90.00
_cell.angle_beta   90.00
_cell.angle_gamma   90.00
#
_symmetry.space_group_name_H-M   'P 1'
#
loop_
_entity.id
_entity.type
_entity.pdbx_description
1 polymer ?
#
loop_
_entity_poly.entity_id
_entity_poly.type
_entity_poly.pdbx_seq_one_letter_code
_entity_poly.pdbx_strand_id
1 'polypeptide(L)'
;MASQLVNATGISVLILMGSVVGDDRIPTTLEGPFKPVTVPPDRRFHGRAGPVDLPNNDPMLRRTVEGLEPEQIAVALSTTHDSVGYPG
;
A
#
# COMPACT_ATOMS: atom_id res chain seq x y z
N MET A 1 8.75 -57.57 4.94
CA MET A 1 9.42 -56.58 4.06
C MET A 1 8.43 -55.61 3.42
N ALA A 2 7.33 -56.07 2.82
CA ALA A 2 6.34 -55.19 2.18
C ALA A 2 5.69 -54.14 3.12
N SER A 3 5.40 -54.47 4.38
CA SER A 3 4.81 -53.51 5.33
C SER A 3 5.75 -52.38 5.75
N GLN A 4 7.07 -52.63 5.83
CA GLN A 4 8.05 -51.58 6.13
C GLN A 4 8.21 -50.61 4.96
N LEU A 5 8.14 -51.10 3.72
CA LEU A 5 8.16 -50.27 2.51
C LEU A 5 6.93 -49.36 2.45
N VAL A 6 5.73 -49.88 2.73
CA VAL A 6 4.48 -49.09 2.75
C VAL A 6 4.54 -47.98 3.80
N ASN A 7 5.03 -48.29 5.00
CA ASN A 7 5.21 -47.31 6.06
C ASN A 7 6.23 -46.24 5.69
N ALA A 8 7.36 -46.64 5.09
CA ALA A 8 8.40 -45.72 4.64
C ALA A 8 7.89 -44.76 3.55
N THR A 9 7.13 -45.27 2.57
CA THR A 9 6.50 -44.43 1.55
C THR A 9 5.44 -43.50 2.13
N GLY A 10 4.63 -43.97 3.09
CA GLY A 10 3.62 -43.14 3.76
C GLY A 10 4.24 -41.99 4.56
N ILE A 11 5.33 -42.26 5.28
CA ILE A 11 6.09 -41.23 6.01
C ILE A 11 6.70 -40.22 5.05
N SER A 12 7.27 -40.67 3.93
CA SER A 12 7.87 -39.78 2.93
C SER A 12 6.84 -38.83 2.29
N VAL A 13 5.64 -39.34 1.99
CA VAL A 13 4.52 -38.52 1.49
C VAL A 13 4.04 -37.50 2.52
N LEU A 14 3.96 -37.88 3.80
CA LEU A 14 3.56 -36.99 4.89
C LEU A 14 4.56 -35.83 5.09
N ILE A 15 5.86 -36.12 4.99
CA ILE A 15 6.93 -35.11 5.09
C ILE A 15 6.87 -34.13 3.90
N LEU A 16 6.63 -34.63 2.69
CA LEU A 16 6.50 -33.79 1.49
C LEU A 16 5.27 -32.86 1.54
N MET A 17 4.16 -33.32 2.12
CA MET A 17 2.94 -32.52 2.33
C MET A 17 3.11 -31.43 3.40
N GLY A 18 3.84 -31.71 4.49
CA GLY A 18 4.10 -30.72 5.56
C GLY A 18 5.06 -29.59 5.18
N SER A 19 5.72 -29.68 4.02
CA SER A 19 6.75 -28.73 3.57
C SER A 19 6.17 -27.53 2.79
N VAL A 20 4.86 -27.50 2.52
CA VAL A 20 4.19 -26.35 1.89
C VAL A 20 3.61 -25.45 2.98
N VAL A 21 4.50 -24.79 3.72
CA VAL A 21 4.15 -23.59 4.50
C VAL A 21 4.75 -22.43 3.72
N GLY A 22 3.90 -21.71 3.00
CA GLY A 22 4.27 -20.38 2.50
C GLY A 22 4.55 -19.50 3.72
N ASP A 23 5.61 -18.70 3.66
CA ASP A 23 5.92 -17.73 4.70
C ASP A 23 4.87 -16.62 4.63
N ASP A 24 3.70 -16.83 5.26
CA ASP A 24 2.56 -15.89 5.34
C ASP A 24 2.89 -14.62 6.16
N ARG A 25 4.18 -14.40 6.47
CA ARG A 25 4.64 -13.28 7.27
C ARG A 25 4.76 -12.03 6.39
N ILE A 26 4.09 -10.96 6.80
CA ILE A 26 4.28 -9.64 6.19
C ILE A 26 5.77 -9.27 6.34
N PRO A 27 6.49 -9.04 5.22
CA PRO A 27 7.90 -8.72 5.29
C PRO A 27 8.13 -7.42 6.08
N THR A 28 9.14 -7.39 6.93
CA THR A 28 9.52 -6.19 7.68
C THR A 28 10.89 -5.70 7.23
N THR A 29 11.20 -4.44 7.50
CA THR A 29 12.52 -3.88 7.14
C THR A 29 13.66 -4.47 7.98
N LEU A 30 13.35 -5.25 9.03
CA LEU A 30 14.35 -5.92 9.87
C LEU A 30 15.14 -6.98 9.09
N GLU A 31 14.52 -7.63 8.11
CA GLU A 31 15.14 -8.65 7.26
C GLU A 31 16.08 -8.09 6.17
N GLY A 32 16.19 -6.77 6.07
CA GLY A 32 17.03 -6.08 5.09
C GLY A 32 16.30 -5.76 3.79
N PRO A 33 17.03 -5.44 2.70
CA PRO A 33 16.43 -5.01 1.45
C PRO A 33 15.65 -6.15 0.79
N PHE A 34 14.42 -5.84 0.36
CA PHE A 34 13.62 -6.80 -0.40
C PHE A 34 14.11 -6.93 -1.82
N LYS A 35 13.87 -8.10 -2.42
CA LYS A 35 14.02 -8.31 -3.85
C LYS A 35 13.15 -7.28 -4.60
N PRO A 36 13.69 -6.51 -5.56
CA PRO A 36 12.90 -5.55 -6.32
C PRO A 36 11.73 -6.23 -7.05
N VAL A 37 10.55 -5.60 -6.97
CA VAL A 37 9.33 -6.03 -7.66
C VAL A 37 8.81 -4.85 -8.49
N THR A 38 8.55 -5.09 -9.77
CA THR A 38 7.95 -4.09 -10.67
C THR A 38 6.50 -4.47 -10.93
N VAL A 39 5.57 -3.58 -10.58
CA VAL A 39 4.15 -3.75 -10.91
C VAL A 39 3.96 -3.44 -12.40
N PRO A 40 3.33 -4.34 -13.19
CA PRO A 40 3.10 -4.09 -14.60
C PRO A 40 2.14 -2.89 -14.80
N PRO A 41 2.27 -2.12 -15.89
CA PRO A 41 1.35 -1.03 -16.18
C PRO A 41 -0.09 -1.55 -16.31
N ASP A 42 -1.03 -0.92 -15.60
CA ASP A 42 -2.44 -1.19 -15.82
C ASP A 42 -2.86 -0.60 -17.17
N ARG A 43 -3.38 -1.46 -18.04
CA ARG A 43 -3.78 -1.12 -19.42
C ARG A 43 -4.97 -0.16 -19.50
N ARG A 44 -5.61 0.12 -18.36
CA ARG A 44 -6.66 1.14 -18.20
C ARG A 44 -6.10 2.53 -17.95
N PHE A 45 -4.79 2.67 -17.72
CA PHE A 45 -4.13 3.98 -17.69
C PHE A 45 -4.22 4.60 -19.08
N HIS A 46 -5.07 5.62 -19.18
CA HIS A 46 -5.27 6.53 -20.30
C HIS A 46 -6.19 6.02 -21.42
N GLY A 47 -7.48 6.32 -21.27
CA GLY A 47 -8.30 6.64 -22.43
C GLY A 47 -7.81 7.94 -23.07
N ARG A 48 -6.74 7.90 -23.88
CA ARG A 48 -6.23 8.95 -24.82
C ARG A 48 -5.96 10.38 -24.33
N ALA A 49 -6.60 10.86 -23.27
CA ALA A 49 -6.33 12.12 -22.61
C ALA A 49 -5.74 11.78 -21.23
N GLY A 50 -4.70 12.51 -20.81
CA GLY A 50 -4.12 12.38 -19.47
C GLY A 50 -5.11 12.80 -18.37
N PRO A 51 -4.62 13.07 -17.15
CA PRO A 51 -5.43 13.75 -16.14
C PRO A 51 -6.03 15.03 -16.71
N VAL A 52 -7.31 15.27 -16.44
CA VAL A 52 -8.02 16.50 -16.81
C VAL A 52 -8.14 17.35 -15.56
N ASP A 53 -7.73 18.61 -15.64
CA ASP A 53 -7.84 19.56 -14.52
C ASP A 53 -9.31 19.75 -14.12
N LEU A 54 -9.53 19.99 -12.82
CA LEU A 54 -10.86 20.36 -12.34
C LEU A 54 -11.27 21.70 -12.96
N PRO A 55 -12.52 21.85 -13.42
CA PRO A 55 -12.98 23.09 -14.01
C PRO A 55 -13.11 24.18 -12.94
N ASN A 56 -12.91 25.45 -13.32
CA ASN A 56 -12.96 26.58 -12.38
C ASN A 56 -14.32 26.79 -11.69
N ASN A 57 -15.39 26.16 -12.19
CA ASN A 57 -16.72 26.19 -11.59
C ASN A 57 -16.99 25.00 -10.65
N ASP A 58 -16.00 24.14 -10.43
CA ASP A 58 -16.10 23.02 -9.50
C ASP A 58 -16.48 23.55 -8.10
N PRO A 59 -17.53 23.00 -7.46
CA PRO A 59 -17.97 23.43 -6.13
C PRO A 59 -16.86 23.43 -5.07
N MET A 60 -15.85 22.58 -5.20
CA MET A 60 -14.71 22.49 -4.26
C MET A 60 -13.69 23.61 -4.45
N LEU A 61 -13.68 24.28 -5.61
CA LEU A 61 -12.76 25.40 -5.91
C LEU A 61 -13.42 26.77 -5.73
N ARG A 62 -14.76 26.80 -5.56
CA ARG A 62 -15.50 28.05 -5.37
C ARG A 62 -15.24 28.62 -3.98
N ARG A 63 -15.14 29.94 -3.91
CA ARG A 63 -15.19 30.69 -2.64
C ARG A 63 -16.50 30.39 -1.91
N THR A 64 -16.40 30.01 -0.64
CA THR A 64 -17.53 29.61 0.21
C THR A 64 -17.80 30.57 1.37
N VAL A 65 -16.99 31.60 1.55
CA VAL A 65 -17.06 32.54 2.67
C VAL A 65 -17.37 33.97 2.20
N GLU A 66 -17.84 34.82 3.12
CA GLU A 66 -18.15 36.23 2.85
C GLU A 66 -17.12 37.19 3.46
N GLY A 67 -16.99 38.41 2.91
CA GLY A 67 -16.13 39.43 3.50
C GLY A 67 -14.67 39.01 3.69
N LEU A 68 -14.15 39.11 4.93
CA LEU A 68 -12.79 38.73 5.33
C LEU A 68 -12.74 37.44 6.14
N GLU A 69 -13.78 36.61 6.05
CA GLU A 69 -13.79 35.31 6.71
C GLU A 69 -12.65 34.41 6.17
N PRO A 70 -12.00 33.61 7.03
CA PRO A 70 -10.91 32.75 6.58
C PRO A 70 -11.40 31.66 5.62
N GLU A 71 -10.66 31.46 4.53
CA GLU A 71 -10.80 30.34 3.60
C GLU A 71 -9.43 29.68 3.38
N GLN A 72 -9.43 28.44 2.85
CA GLN A 72 -8.18 27.70 2.58
C GLN A 72 -7.27 27.54 3.83
N ILE A 73 -7.88 27.32 4.99
CA ILE A 73 -7.16 27.15 6.26
C ILE A 73 -6.29 25.88 6.18
N ALA A 74 -5.01 26.06 6.42
CA ALA A 74 -4.04 24.97 6.49
C ALA A 74 -3.38 24.92 7.87
N VAL A 75 -3.11 23.69 8.33
CA VAL A 75 -2.35 23.43 9.55
C VAL A 75 -1.10 22.63 9.16
N ALA A 76 0.04 23.03 9.71
CA ALA A 76 1.31 22.37 9.52
C ALA A 76 1.85 21.82 10.84
N LEU A 77 2.62 20.73 10.74
CA LEU A 77 3.38 20.19 11.86
C LEU A 77 4.47 21.18 12.28
N SER A 78 4.67 21.29 13.58
CA SER A 78 5.81 22.00 14.15
C SER A 78 7.03 21.09 14.26
N THR A 79 8.14 21.65 14.73
CA THR A 79 9.37 20.91 15.04
C THR A 79 9.18 19.93 16.20
N THR A 80 8.25 20.24 17.11
CA THR A 80 7.89 19.41 18.26
C THR A 80 6.38 19.13 18.27
N HIS A 81 6.00 18.00 18.84
CA HIS A 81 4.62 17.50 18.82
C HIS A 81 3.64 18.29 19.72
N ASP A 82 4.15 19.13 20.60
CA ASP A 82 3.38 19.98 21.51
C ASP A 82 2.96 21.32 20.89
N SER A 83 3.28 21.55 19.60
CA SER A 83 2.85 22.74 18.86
C SER A 83 2.44 22.42 17.42
N VAL A 84 1.62 23.30 16.84
CA VAL A 84 1.21 23.28 15.42
C VAL A 84 1.24 24.72 14.89
N GLY A 85 1.43 24.89 13.59
CA GLY A 85 1.59 26.21 12.97
C GLY A 85 0.90 26.36 11.62
N TYR A 86 1.12 27.49 10.97
CA TYR A 86 0.72 27.74 9.58
C TYR A 86 1.89 27.37 8.65
N PRO A 87 1.65 26.70 7.51
CA PRO A 87 2.70 26.51 6.50
C PRO A 87 3.06 27.86 5.89
N GLY A 88 4.24 28.38 6.23
CA GLY A 88 4.79 29.61 5.66
C GLY A 88 5.09 29.51 4.17
#